data_AF-A0A9D5T7L5-F1
#
_entry.id   AF-A0A9D5T7L5-F1
#
_cell.length_a   1.000
_cell.length_b   1.000
_cell.length_c   1.000
_cell.angle_alpha   90.00
_cell.angle_beta   90.00
_cell.angle_gamma   90.00
#
_symmetry.space_group_name_H-M   'P 1'
#
loop_
_entity.id
_entity.type
_entity.pdbx_description
1 polymer ?
#
loop_
_entity_poly.entity_id
_entity_poly.type
_entity_poly.pdbx_seq_one_letter_code
_entity_poly.pdbx_strand_id
1 'polypeptide(L)'
;FADTMVVCTMTALVVLTSGGLEGGVFNVVTGEVAEGLSDATLVGGAFNEVFGWGNIGQRFVAIAMFLFAFTTVLGWSHYGSKAWEYLFGAKTTYIFRIIHVITVIFGAVLTSSLAWDISDTFNGLMMVPNLIGVLVLCPLVMKITKNYVDRKLKKKEVAPILSYKDGENE
;
A
#
# COMPACT_ATOMS: atom_id res chain seq x y z
N PHE A 1 5.23 -4.51 -7.16
CA PHE A 1 6.57 -5.12 -7.24
C PHE A 1 7.46 -4.64 -6.11
N ALA A 2 7.90 -3.36 -6.11
CA ALA A 2 8.82 -2.85 -5.08
C ALA A 2 8.33 -3.09 -3.64
N ASP A 3 7.08 -2.76 -3.36
CA ASP A 3 6.47 -2.97 -2.04
C ASP A 3 6.52 -4.45 -1.59
N THR A 4 5.80 -5.34 -2.28
CA THR A 4 5.70 -6.75 -1.85
C THR A 4 6.97 -7.59 -2.08
N MET A 5 7.56 -7.50 -3.27
CA MET A 5 8.67 -8.39 -3.66
C MET A 5 10.02 -7.95 -3.10
N VAL A 6 10.21 -6.66 -2.85
CA VAL A 6 11.49 -6.14 -2.32
C VAL A 6 11.33 -5.82 -0.84
N VAL A 7 10.39 -4.92 -0.48
CA VAL A 7 10.28 -4.42 0.90
C VAL A 7 9.70 -5.48 1.84
N CYS A 8 8.52 -6.03 1.57
CA CYS A 8 7.91 -7.03 2.46
C CYS A 8 8.76 -8.31 2.55
N THR A 9 9.35 -8.74 1.43
CA THR A 9 10.23 -9.92 1.42
C THR A 9 11.50 -9.68 2.24
N MET A 10 12.12 -8.50 2.15
CA MET A 10 13.28 -8.16 2.98
C MET A 10 12.91 -8.13 4.48
N THR A 11 11.79 -7.50 4.85
CA THR A 11 11.32 -7.47 6.23
C THR A 11 11.06 -8.87 6.77
N ALA A 12 10.38 -9.72 5.99
CA ALA A 12 10.12 -11.10 6.36
C ALA A 12 11.42 -11.91 6.54
N LEU A 13 12.39 -11.76 5.63
CA LEU A 13 13.69 -12.42 5.76
C LEU A 13 14.44 -11.98 7.01
N VAL A 14 14.43 -10.68 7.35
CA VAL A 14 15.07 -10.20 8.58
C VAL A 14 14.41 -10.79 9.83
N VAL A 15 13.07 -10.83 9.88
CA VAL A 15 12.34 -11.47 11.00
C VAL A 15 12.63 -12.97 11.10
N LEU A 16 12.66 -13.68 9.98
CA LEU A 16 12.94 -15.12 9.96
C LEU A 16 14.39 -15.47 10.27
N THR A 17 15.33 -14.55 10.05
CA THR A 17 16.77 -14.77 10.30
C THR A 17 17.26 -14.17 11.62
N SER A 18 16.43 -13.39 12.33
CA SER A 18 16.86 -12.68 13.54
C SER A 18 17.14 -13.61 14.72
N GLY A 19 16.48 -14.76 14.85
CA GLY A 19 16.91 -15.77 15.81
C GLY A 19 16.22 -17.12 15.63
N GLY A 20 17.01 -18.12 15.23
CA GLY A 20 16.54 -19.47 14.93
C GLY A 20 16.34 -20.33 16.18
N LEU A 21 15.18 -21.01 16.22
CA LEU A 21 14.82 -22.19 17.03
C LEU A 21 14.82 -22.06 18.57
N GLU A 22 15.78 -21.38 19.22
CA GLU A 22 15.81 -21.20 20.68
C GLU A 22 16.43 -19.83 21.03
N GLY A 23 15.62 -18.90 21.56
CA GLY A 23 16.09 -17.61 22.14
C GLY A 23 15.99 -16.37 21.24
N GLY A 24 15.45 -16.50 20.02
CA GLY A 24 15.27 -15.39 19.07
C GLY A 24 13.97 -14.59 19.22
N VAL A 25 13.89 -13.45 18.53
CA VAL A 25 12.69 -12.59 18.46
C VAL A 25 11.44 -13.29 17.87
N PHE A 26 11.63 -14.30 17.01
CA PHE A 26 10.55 -15.08 16.38
C PHE A 26 10.93 -16.56 16.23
N ASN A 27 10.12 -17.47 16.78
CA ASN A 27 10.34 -18.91 16.65
C ASN A 27 9.68 -19.45 15.36
N VAL A 28 10.50 -19.87 14.40
CA VAL A 28 10.02 -20.36 13.09
C VAL A 28 9.28 -21.71 13.19
N VAL A 29 9.49 -22.50 14.25
CA VAL A 29 8.83 -23.81 14.43
C VAL A 29 7.53 -23.69 15.19
N THR A 30 7.47 -22.88 16.26
CA THR A 30 6.25 -22.71 17.06
C THR A 30 5.37 -21.55 16.58
N GLY A 31 5.94 -20.62 15.79
CA GLY A 31 5.28 -19.38 15.37
C GLY A 31 5.18 -18.33 16.48
N GLU A 32 5.83 -18.55 17.62
CA GLU A 32 5.73 -17.67 18.78
C GLU A 32 6.69 -16.48 18.66
N VAL A 33 6.21 -15.31 19.08
CA VAL A 33 7.01 -14.09 19.23
C VAL A 33 7.53 -14.02 20.66
N ALA A 34 8.78 -13.58 20.84
CA ALA A 34 9.37 -13.46 22.17
C ALA A 34 8.57 -12.52 23.10
N GLU A 35 8.58 -12.82 24.40
CA GLU A 35 7.82 -12.05 25.40
C GLU A 35 8.20 -10.56 25.39
N GLY A 36 7.19 -9.69 25.42
CA GLY A 36 7.36 -8.23 25.43
C GLY A 36 7.46 -7.58 24.04
N LEU A 37 7.42 -8.35 22.95
CA LEU A 37 7.28 -7.84 21.59
C LEU A 37 5.83 -7.93 21.12
N SER A 38 5.40 -6.90 20.39
CA SER A 38 4.11 -6.85 19.69
C SER A 38 4.35 -6.82 18.18
N ASP A 39 3.30 -7.00 17.38
CA ASP A 39 3.39 -6.91 15.91
C ASP A 39 4.09 -5.62 15.44
N ALA A 40 3.87 -4.52 16.16
CA ALA A 40 4.46 -3.22 15.84
C ALA A 40 5.95 -3.11 16.21
N THR A 41 6.42 -3.86 17.21
CA THR A 41 7.82 -3.80 17.69
C THR A 41 8.67 -4.96 17.20
N LEU A 42 8.05 -6.04 16.70
CA LEU A 42 8.69 -7.25 16.19
C LEU A 42 9.80 -6.95 15.19
N VAL A 43 9.51 -6.15 14.15
CA VAL A 43 10.48 -5.81 13.10
C VAL A 43 11.64 -5.01 13.69
N GLY A 44 11.37 -4.07 14.59
CA GLY A 44 12.41 -3.29 15.26
C GLY A 44 13.32 -4.17 16.13
N GLY A 45 12.74 -5.16 16.84
CA GLY A 45 13.48 -6.17 17.61
C GLY A 45 14.35 -7.05 16.73
N ALA A 46 13.79 -7.58 15.64
CA ALA A 46 14.49 -8.44 14.69
C ALA A 46 15.69 -7.72 14.03
N PHE A 47 15.51 -6.47 13.61
CA PHE A 47 16.61 -5.67 13.08
C PHE A 47 17.66 -5.34 14.14
N ASN A 48 17.29 -5.19 15.41
CA ASN A 48 18.26 -4.97 16.48
C ASN A 48 19.08 -6.22 16.79
N GLU A 49 18.46 -7.40 16.72
CA GLU A 49 19.13 -8.67 16.93
C GLU A 49 20.20 -8.92 15.84
N VAL A 50 19.87 -8.64 14.57
CA VAL A 50 20.79 -8.81 13.44
C VAL A 50 21.84 -7.69 13.32
N PHE A 51 21.46 -6.44 13.62
CA PHE A 51 22.30 -5.24 13.42
C PHE A 51 22.63 -4.51 14.73
N GLY A 52 22.79 -5.26 15.83
CA GLY A 52 22.86 -4.79 17.23
C GLY A 52 24.07 -3.97 17.68
N TRP A 53 24.78 -3.31 16.76
CA TRP A 53 25.85 -2.36 17.11
C TRP A 53 25.24 -1.11 17.78
N GLY A 54 24.90 -1.20 19.08
CA GLY A 54 24.43 -0.07 19.90
C GLY A 54 22.99 0.39 19.64
N ASN A 55 22.03 -0.52 19.40
CA ASN A 55 20.61 -0.20 19.11
C ASN A 55 20.37 0.60 17.81
N ILE A 56 21.32 0.62 16.89
CA ILE A 56 21.18 1.34 15.61
C ILE A 56 20.07 0.72 14.75
N GLY A 57 19.95 -0.62 14.73
CA GLY A 57 18.93 -1.33 13.95
C GLY A 57 17.50 -0.89 14.30
N GLN A 58 17.16 -0.88 15.58
CA GLN A 58 15.81 -0.46 16.03
C GLN A 58 15.53 1.02 15.72
N ARG A 59 16.51 1.91 15.92
CA ARG A 59 16.37 3.35 15.62
C ARG A 59 16.18 3.61 14.13
N PHE A 60 16.92 2.89 13.29
CA PHE A 60 16.78 2.96 11.85
C PHE A 60 15.37 2.56 11.41
N VAL A 61 14.87 1.42 11.90
CA VAL A 61 13.51 0.93 11.58
C VAL A 61 12.45 1.94 12.02
N ALA A 62 12.59 2.54 13.21
CA ALA A 62 11.65 3.56 13.68
C ALA A 62 11.56 4.78 12.73
N ILE A 63 12.69 5.29 12.27
CA ILE A 63 12.74 6.42 11.30
C ILE A 63 12.16 5.99 9.96
N ALA A 64 12.52 4.80 9.47
CA ALA A 64 12.01 4.27 8.21
C ALA A 64 10.50 4.08 8.24
N MET A 65 9.96 3.51 9.32
CA MET A 65 8.52 3.33 9.53
C MET A 65 7.79 4.67 9.61
N PHE A 66 8.37 5.68 10.28
CA PHE A 66 7.79 7.01 10.33
C PHE A 66 7.65 7.63 8.93
N LEU A 67 8.72 7.60 8.13
CA LEU A 67 8.70 8.12 6.76
C LEU A 67 7.72 7.33 5.88
N PHE A 68 7.70 6.00 6.01
CA PHE A 68 6.80 5.13 5.26
C PHE A 68 5.32 5.42 5.59
N ALA A 69 4.98 5.47 6.89
CA ALA A 69 3.63 5.81 7.34
C ALA A 69 3.22 7.21 6.88
N PHE A 70 4.12 8.20 6.97
CA PHE A 70 3.87 9.55 6.49
C PHE A 70 3.54 9.59 5.00
N THR A 71 4.36 8.93 4.16
CA THR A 71 4.09 8.88 2.71
C THR A 71 2.77 8.15 2.38
N THR A 72 2.44 7.11 3.14
CA THR A 72 1.19 6.37 3.00
C THR A 72 -0.01 7.26 3.34
N VAL A 73 0.01 7.97 4.46
CA VAL A 73 -1.05 8.90 4.87
C VAL A 73 -1.27 10.01 3.84
N LEU A 74 -0.19 10.53 3.24
CA LEU A 74 -0.28 11.53 2.16
C LEU A 74 -0.88 10.94 0.88
N GLY A 75 -0.46 9.74 0.50
CA GLY A 75 -1.02 9.02 -0.66
C GLY A 75 -2.53 8.81 -0.52
N TRP A 76 -2.97 8.29 0.62
CA TRP A 76 -4.39 8.10 0.92
C TRP A 76 -5.17 9.41 0.98
N SER A 77 -4.57 10.49 1.51
CA SER A 77 -5.19 11.82 1.46
C SER A 77 -5.43 12.27 0.01
N HIS A 78 -4.48 12.04 -0.89
CA HIS A 78 -4.63 12.38 -2.30
C HIS A 78 -5.73 11.56 -2.98
N TYR A 79 -5.70 10.23 -2.85
CA TYR A 79 -6.72 9.35 -3.43
C TYR A 79 -8.13 9.68 -2.93
N GLY A 80 -8.28 9.84 -1.60
CA GLY A 80 -9.54 10.22 -1.00
C GLY A 80 -10.02 11.60 -1.46
N SER A 81 -9.10 12.56 -1.62
CA SER A 81 -9.44 13.89 -2.12
C SER A 81 -9.98 13.88 -3.56
N LYS A 82 -9.49 12.96 -4.40
CA LYS A 82 -9.98 12.77 -5.77
C LYS A 82 -11.32 12.06 -5.82
N ALA A 83 -11.53 11.06 -4.96
CA ALA A 83 -12.83 10.43 -4.80
C ALA A 83 -13.88 11.43 -4.29
N TRP A 84 -13.51 12.28 -3.33
CA TRP A 84 -14.36 13.35 -2.82
C TRP A 84 -14.69 14.40 -3.89
N GLU A 85 -13.69 14.84 -4.64
CA GLU A 85 -13.85 15.77 -5.76
C GLU A 85 -14.81 15.21 -6.82
N TYR A 86 -14.74 13.91 -7.12
CA TYR A 86 -15.66 13.25 -8.05
C TYR A 86 -17.12 13.28 -7.57
N LEU A 87 -17.36 13.12 -6.26
CA LEU A 87 -18.71 13.08 -5.68
C LEU A 87 -19.31 14.46 -5.39
N PHE A 88 -18.51 15.39 -4.87
CA PHE A 88 -18.98 16.66 -4.30
C PHE A 88 -18.37 17.90 -4.99
N GLY A 89 -17.57 17.70 -6.03
CA GLY A 89 -16.92 18.76 -6.80
C GLY A 89 -15.64 19.31 -6.16
N ALA A 90 -14.79 19.91 -6.98
CA ALA A 90 -13.43 20.34 -6.62
C ALA A 90 -13.35 21.40 -5.50
N LYS A 91 -14.41 22.18 -5.31
CA LYS A 91 -14.43 23.27 -4.31
C LYS A 91 -14.49 22.76 -2.87
N THR A 92 -14.94 21.53 -2.64
CA THR A 92 -15.13 20.97 -1.30
C THR A 92 -13.96 20.10 -0.82
N THR A 93 -12.93 19.91 -1.66
CA THR A 93 -11.78 19.05 -1.37
C THR A 93 -10.97 19.49 -0.14
N TYR A 94 -11.00 20.78 0.22
CA TYR A 94 -10.34 21.26 1.44
C TYR A 94 -11.02 20.74 2.72
N ILE A 95 -12.34 20.53 2.70
CA ILE A 95 -13.11 19.98 3.82
C ILE A 95 -12.67 18.54 4.05
N PHE A 96 -12.53 17.75 2.98
CA PHE A 96 -12.02 16.39 3.07
C PHE A 96 -10.62 16.34 3.70
N ARG A 97 -9.72 17.25 3.34
CA ARG A 97 -8.37 17.30 3.93
C ARG A 97 -8.41 17.56 5.44
N ILE A 98 -9.31 18.43 5.91
CA ILE A 98 -9.50 18.68 7.36
C ILE A 98 -10.01 17.42 8.04
N ILE A 99 -11.02 16.76 7.48
CA ILE A 99 -11.57 15.50 8.01
C ILE A 99 -10.47 14.44 8.08
N HIS A 100 -9.68 14.29 7.01
CA HIS A 100 -8.58 13.32 6.94
C HIS A 100 -7.56 13.51 8.07
N VAL A 101 -7.13 14.75 8.34
CA VAL A 101 -6.20 15.04 9.45
C VAL A 101 -6.80 14.67 10.80
N ILE A 102 -8.09 14.97 11.02
CA ILE A 102 -8.80 14.59 12.25
C ILE A 102 -8.84 13.06 12.38
N THR A 103 -9.18 12.33 11.31
CA THR A 103 -9.20 10.87 11.29
C THR A 103 -7.82 10.26 11.60
N VAL A 104 -6.73 10.86 11.13
CA VAL A 104 -5.36 10.40 11.47
C VAL A 104 -5.10 10.50 12.96
N ILE A 105 -5.54 11.58 13.62
CA ILE A 105 -5.40 11.75 15.08
C ILE A 105 -6.20 10.67 15.81
N PHE A 106 -7.44 10.41 15.40
CA PHE A 106 -8.24 9.32 15.98
C PHE A 106 -7.59 7.96 15.76
N GLY A 107 -7.04 7.71 14.57
CA GLY A 107 -6.33 6.47 14.24
C GLY A 107 -5.14 6.18 15.17
N ALA A 108 -4.47 7.22 15.67
CA ALA A 108 -3.37 7.06 16.63
C ALA A 108 -3.83 6.63 18.04
N VAL A 109 -5.12 6.72 18.35
CA VAL A 109 -5.70 6.39 19.67
C VAL A 109 -6.52 5.08 19.61
N LEU A 110 -6.90 4.61 18.43
CA LEU A 110 -7.59 3.32 18.25
C LEU A 110 -6.68 2.13 18.58
N THR A 111 -7.28 1.02 19.01
CA THR A 111 -6.53 -0.22 19.16
C THR A 111 -6.12 -0.75 17.79
N SER A 112 -4.95 -1.38 17.72
CA SER A 112 -4.40 -1.93 16.47
C SER A 112 -5.42 -2.86 15.78
N SER A 113 -5.99 -3.82 16.51
CA SER A 113 -6.97 -4.77 15.95
C SER A 113 -8.19 -4.09 15.34
N LEU A 114 -8.78 -3.11 16.03
CA LEU A 114 -9.95 -2.41 15.54
C LEU A 114 -9.62 -1.58 14.30
N ALA A 115 -8.44 -0.96 14.26
CA ALA A 115 -7.98 -0.21 13.09
C ALA A 115 -7.81 -1.13 11.86
N TRP A 116 -7.27 -2.34 12.06
CA TRP A 116 -7.15 -3.35 11.01
C TRP A 116 -8.51 -3.85 10.52
N ASP A 117 -9.43 -4.21 11.42
CA ASP A 117 -10.76 -4.72 11.06
C ASP A 117 -11.56 -3.69 10.23
N ILE A 118 -11.50 -2.42 10.64
CA ILE A 118 -12.13 -1.31 9.90
C ILE A 118 -11.47 -1.14 8.52
N SER A 119 -10.14 -1.13 8.46
CA SER A 119 -9.38 -0.99 7.22
C SER A 119 -9.72 -2.10 6.22
N ASP A 120 -9.72 -3.36 6.66
CA ASP A 120 -9.97 -4.52 5.80
C ASP A 120 -11.40 -4.53 5.27
N THR A 121 -12.38 -4.15 6.11
CA THR A 121 -13.78 -4.04 5.71
C THR A 121 -13.97 -3.01 4.60
N PHE A 122 -13.41 -1.81 4.76
CA PHE A 122 -13.55 -0.74 3.76
C PHE A 122 -12.72 -0.99 2.49
N ASN A 123 -11.53 -1.57 2.61
CA ASN A 123 -10.74 -1.98 1.45
C ASN A 123 -11.44 -3.09 0.65
N GLY A 124 -12.04 -4.07 1.34
CA GLY A 124 -12.86 -5.10 0.72
C GLY A 124 -14.05 -4.51 -0.04
N LEU A 125 -14.79 -3.59 0.60
CA LEU A 125 -15.92 -2.91 -0.03
C LEU A 125 -15.52 -2.10 -1.26
N MET A 126 -14.36 -1.43 -1.22
CA MET A 126 -13.81 -0.68 -2.36
C MET A 126 -13.34 -1.59 -3.49
N MET A 127 -12.76 -2.75 -3.16
CA MET A 127 -12.24 -3.72 -4.13
C MET A 127 -13.36 -4.32 -4.99
N VAL A 128 -14.53 -4.63 -4.41
CA VAL A 128 -15.65 -5.29 -5.12
C VAL A 128 -16.07 -4.56 -6.40
N PRO A 129 -16.48 -3.27 -6.37
CA PRO A 129 -16.90 -2.56 -7.59
C PRO A 129 -15.75 -2.37 -8.58
N ASN A 130 -14.52 -2.14 -8.10
CA ASN A 130 -13.35 -1.99 -8.96
C ASN A 130 -13.07 -3.29 -9.73
N LEU A 131 -13.07 -4.43 -9.04
CA LEU A 131 -12.82 -5.74 -9.63
C LEU A 131 -13.88 -6.09 -10.70
N ILE A 132 -15.15 -5.82 -10.43
CA ILE A 132 -16.23 -5.98 -11.43
C ILE A 132 -15.93 -5.13 -12.67
N GLY A 133 -15.57 -3.86 -12.48
CA GLY A 133 -15.19 -2.96 -13.57
C GLY A 133 -14.00 -3.48 -14.38
N VAL A 134 -12.95 -3.95 -13.72
CA VAL A 134 -11.77 -4.54 -14.38
C VAL A 134 -12.14 -5.78 -15.19
N LEU A 135 -12.96 -6.68 -14.65
CA LEU A 135 -13.39 -7.89 -15.37
C LEU A 135 -14.20 -7.55 -16.63
N VAL A 136 -15.12 -6.60 -16.52
CA VAL A 136 -15.95 -6.15 -17.66
C VAL A 136 -15.11 -5.42 -18.70
N LEU A 137 -14.14 -4.60 -18.29
CA LEU A 137 -13.29 -3.81 -19.19
C LEU A 137 -12.06 -4.58 -19.70
N CYS A 138 -11.77 -5.76 -19.15
CA CYS A 138 -10.62 -6.58 -19.54
C CYS A 138 -10.50 -6.80 -21.06
N PRO A 139 -11.58 -7.13 -21.81
CA PRO A 139 -11.52 -7.28 -23.27
C PRO A 139 -11.11 -5.99 -24.00
N LEU A 140 -11.59 -4.84 -23.51
CA LEU A 140 -11.26 -3.53 -24.08
C LEU A 140 -9.78 -3.20 -23.84
N VAL A 141 -9.30 -3.41 -22.61
CA VAL A 141 -7.88 -3.21 -22.25
C VAL A 141 -6.99 -4.09 -23.12
N MET A 142 -7.30 -5.38 -23.28
CA MET A 142 -6.55 -6.28 -24.16
C MET A 142 -6.51 -5.78 -25.60
N LYS A 143 -7.62 -5.26 -26.14
CA LYS A 143 -7.67 -4.68 -27.49
C LYS A 143 -6.80 -3.44 -27.62
N ILE A 144 -6.84 -2.54 -26.64
CA ILE A 144 -6.02 -1.31 -26.60
C ILE A 144 -4.53 -1.68 -26.48
N THR A 145 -4.17 -2.59 -25.58
CA THR A 145 -2.79 -3.06 -25.42
C THR A 145 -2.26 -3.69 -26.70
N LYS A 146 -3.07 -4.52 -27.39
CA LYS A 146 -2.68 -5.10 -28.68
C LYS A 146 -2.45 -4.03 -29.75
N ASN A 147 -3.35 -3.04 -29.85
CA ASN A 147 -3.17 -1.90 -30.76
C ASN A 147 -1.88 -1.12 -30.46
N TYR A 148 -1.60 -0.86 -29.18
CA TYR A 148 -0.36 -0.20 -28.76
C TYR A 148 0.88 -1.00 -29.17
N VAL A 149 0.90 -2.31 -28.90
CA VAL A 149 2.00 -3.21 -29.26
C VAL A 149 2.21 -3.28 -30.77
N ASP A 150 1.13 -3.42 -31.55
CA ASP A 150 1.22 -3.52 -33.01
C ASP A 150 1.79 -2.23 -33.62
N ARG A 151 1.47 -1.06 -33.05
CA ARG A 151 1.96 0.25 -33.50
C ARG A 151 3.39 0.54 -33.04
N LYS A 152 3.68 0.39 -31.74
CA LYS A 152 4.95 0.83 -31.13
C LYS A 152 6.05 -0.22 -31.21
N LEU A 153 5.72 -1.50 -31.07
CA LEU A 153 6.71 -2.58 -31.09
C LEU A 153 6.82 -3.21 -32.47
N LYS A 154 5.69 -3.49 -33.14
CA LYS A 154 5.69 -4.16 -34.45
C LYS A 154 5.66 -3.22 -35.65
N LYS A 155 5.57 -1.90 -35.43
CA LYS A 155 5.57 -0.84 -36.46
C LYS A 155 4.54 -1.06 -37.57
N LYS A 156 3.39 -1.65 -37.25
CA LYS A 156 2.27 -1.78 -38.19
C LYS A 156 1.52 -0.45 -38.27
N GLU A 157 1.13 -0.07 -39.49
CA GLU A 157 0.26 1.08 -39.71
C GLU A 157 -1.18 0.74 -39.32
N VAL A 158 -1.49 0.90 -38.03
CA VAL A 158 -2.83 0.72 -37.47
C VAL A 158 -3.23 2.00 -36.75
N ALA A 159 -4.45 2.49 -36.98
CA ALA A 159 -4.96 3.70 -36.33
C ALA A 159 -5.01 3.53 -34.79
N PRO A 160 -4.71 4.59 -34.01
CA PRO A 160 -4.86 4.57 -32.56
C PRO A 160 -6.30 4.27 -32.14
N ILE A 161 -6.47 3.40 -31.15
CA ILE A 161 -7.73 3.37 -30.38
C ILE A 161 -7.61 4.45 -29.30
N LEU A 162 -8.39 5.53 -29.45
CA LEU A 162 -8.41 6.65 -28.50
C LEU A 162 -9.42 6.39 -27.38
N SER A 163 -9.06 6.72 -26.15
CA SER A 163 -9.95 6.67 -24.99
C SER A 163 -10.88 7.89 -24.89
N TYR A 164 -10.64 8.92 -25.70
CA TYR A 164 -11.42 10.14 -25.82
C TYR A 164 -11.65 10.45 -27.30
N LYS A 165 -12.87 10.86 -27.67
CA LYS A 165 -13.13 11.38 -29.02
C LYS A 165 -12.64 12.82 -29.05
N ASP A 166 -11.58 13.09 -29.80
CA ASP A 166 -11.24 14.47 -30.16
C ASP A 166 -12.43 15.05 -30.94
N GLY A 167 -12.92 16.23 -30.51
CA GLY A 167 -14.07 16.91 -31.09
C GLY A 167 -13.84 17.50 -32.48
N GLU A 168 -12.99 16.89 -33.30
CA GLU A 168 -12.62 17.39 -34.64
C GLU A 168 -13.46 16.79 -35.78
N ASN A 169 -14.59 16.12 -35.50
CA ASN A 169 -15.56 15.75 -36.55
C ASN A 169 -17.00 15.83 -36.05
N GLU A 170 -17.53 17.05 -35.95
CA GLU A 170 -18.92 17.38 -36.28
C GLU A 170 -18.93 18.29 -37.50
#